data_AF-A0A822CP28-F1
#
_entry.id   AF-A0A822CP28-F1
#
_cell.length_a   1.000
_cell.length_b   1.000
_cell.length_c   1.000
_cell.angle_alpha   90.00
_cell.angle_beta   90.00
_cell.angle_gamma   90.00
#
_symmetry.space_group_name_H-M   'P 1'
#
loop_
_entity.id
_entity.type
_entity.pdbx_description
1 polymer ?
#
loop_
_entity_poly.entity_id
_entity_poly.type
_entity_poly.pdbx_seq_one_letter_code
_entity_poly.pdbx_strand_id
1 'polypeptide(L)'
;MPRGQHYSQETKELMFNVIKFIESEKNGAIIPLYNANDRIMAALQISHGSLVNLKNELKQLEEEEQKILEQQLLEQQQQQRPYILAQKYKNERLRRRSLSPYTITTTDRSRTTNTPHPAAKSPAKRGGPTSFKVSLRNARSITIIIDNASWHRELTDDTKPPQRSWRKQRIANWLQNHNILYADDISKAELLQLAYENLPKRKYKADMFAEKIEEELNDDDNEDERSVYSADTGDDNDDE
;
A
#
# COMPACT_ATOMS: atom_id res chain seq x y z
N MET A 1 12.80 24.28 -0.43
CA MET A 1 13.77 23.77 0.56
C MET A 1 13.15 23.88 1.94
N PRO A 2 13.22 22.83 2.79
CA PRO A 2 12.74 22.91 4.17
C PRO A 2 13.43 24.09 4.86
N ARG A 3 12.64 25.03 5.38
CA ARG A 3 13.16 26.22 6.05
C ARG A 3 13.83 25.78 7.35
N GLY A 4 15.07 26.22 7.59
CA GLY A 4 15.76 26.03 8.88
C GLY A 4 16.74 24.86 8.98
N GLN A 5 17.02 24.12 7.90
CA GLN A 5 18.12 23.13 7.92
C GLN A 5 19.46 23.78 7.57
N HIS A 6 20.43 23.64 8.46
CA HIS A 6 21.81 24.07 8.24
C HIS A 6 22.61 22.93 7.58
N TYR A 7 22.94 23.09 6.31
CA TYR A 7 23.84 22.19 5.59
C TYR A 7 25.30 22.59 5.81
N SER A 8 26.21 21.60 5.86
CA SER A 8 27.65 21.87 5.85
C SER A 8 28.05 22.58 4.55
N GLN A 9 29.19 23.26 4.57
CA GLN A 9 29.69 23.99 3.39
C GLN A 9 29.96 23.03 2.21
N GLU A 10 30.54 21.87 2.48
CA GLU A 10 30.82 20.82 1.51
C GLU A 10 29.53 20.33 0.81
N THR A 11 28.46 20.08 1.59
CA THR A 11 27.18 19.66 1.02
C THR A 11 26.58 20.74 0.13
N LYS A 12 26.71 22.03 0.52
CA LYS A 12 26.24 23.14 -0.32
C LYS A 12 27.01 23.19 -1.64
N GLU A 13 28.33 23.06 -1.61
CA GLU A 13 29.17 23.04 -2.81
C GLU A 13 28.78 21.90 -3.75
N LEU A 14 28.56 20.69 -3.22
CA LEU A 14 28.07 19.56 -3.98
C LEU A 14 26.72 19.85 -4.66
N MET A 15 25.77 20.41 -3.90
CA MET A 15 24.45 20.79 -4.45
C MET A 15 24.59 21.83 -5.56
N PHE A 16 25.46 22.85 -5.39
CA PHE A 16 25.71 23.85 -6.41
C PHE A 16 26.35 23.26 -7.68
N ASN A 17 27.26 22.30 -7.56
CA ASN A 17 27.85 21.61 -8.70
C ASN A 17 26.79 20.85 -9.52
N VAL A 18 25.88 20.14 -8.84
CA VAL A 18 24.77 19.44 -9.50
C VAL A 18 23.83 20.42 -10.19
N ILE A 19 23.46 21.53 -9.53
CA ILE A 19 22.61 22.57 -10.14
C ILE A 19 23.28 23.14 -11.39
N LYS A 20 24.56 23.51 -11.30
CA LYS A 20 25.34 24.07 -12.41
C LYS A 20 25.43 23.09 -13.58
N PHE A 21 25.58 21.79 -13.30
CA PHE A 21 25.55 20.75 -14.32
C PHE A 21 24.19 20.68 -15.02
N ILE A 22 23.08 20.65 -14.26
CA ILE A 22 21.73 20.62 -14.84
C ILE A 22 21.43 21.88 -15.68
N GLU A 23 21.90 23.04 -15.23
CA GLU A 23 21.75 24.30 -15.98
C GLU A 23 22.60 24.34 -17.26
N SER A 24 23.80 23.76 -17.24
CA SER A 24 24.66 23.71 -18.42
C SER A 24 24.10 22.79 -19.50
N GLU A 25 23.36 21.74 -19.14
CA GLU A 25 22.67 20.86 -20.11
C GLU A 25 21.57 21.58 -20.90
N LYS A 26 21.01 22.67 -20.37
CA LYS A 26 20.00 23.46 -21.11
C LYS A 26 20.59 24.18 -22.32
N ASN A 27 21.89 24.51 -22.28
CA ASN A 27 22.54 25.41 -23.23
C ASN A 27 23.81 24.81 -23.88
N GLY A 28 24.16 23.56 -23.59
CA GLY A 28 25.48 22.98 -23.91
C GLY A 28 25.47 21.56 -24.46
N ALA A 29 26.66 20.95 -24.54
CA ALA A 29 26.83 19.58 -25.00
C ALA A 29 26.12 18.59 -24.06
N ILE A 30 25.16 17.84 -24.61
CA ILE A 30 24.33 16.89 -23.86
C ILE A 30 25.11 15.59 -23.68
N ILE A 31 25.45 15.23 -22.44
CA ILE A 31 25.90 13.86 -22.12
C ILE A 31 24.67 12.95 -22.23
N PRO A 32 24.66 11.93 -23.10
CA PRO A 32 23.49 11.09 -23.30
C PRO A 32 23.00 10.44 -22.01
N LEU A 33 21.68 10.35 -21.83
CA LEU A 33 21.05 9.82 -20.60
C LEU A 33 21.47 8.37 -20.28
N TYR A 34 21.80 7.57 -21.29
CA TYR A 34 22.25 6.19 -21.10
C TYR A 34 23.65 6.09 -20.49
N ASN A 35 24.44 7.17 -20.50
CA ASN A 35 25.77 7.20 -19.93
C ASN A 35 25.75 7.78 -18.50
N ALA A 36 25.12 7.05 -17.59
CA ALA A 36 24.91 7.48 -16.21
C ALA A 36 26.22 7.81 -15.48
N ASN A 37 27.30 7.07 -15.76
CA ASN A 37 28.59 7.28 -15.08
C ASN A 37 29.20 8.64 -15.44
N ASP A 38 29.25 8.98 -16.72
CA ASP A 38 29.82 10.25 -17.17
C ASP A 38 29.00 11.44 -16.67
N ARG A 39 27.66 11.28 -16.61
CA ARG A 39 26.77 12.28 -16.01
C ARG A 39 27.06 12.49 -14.52
N ILE A 40 27.20 11.40 -13.75
CA ILE A 40 27.51 11.50 -12.32
C ILE A 40 28.89 12.14 -12.11
N MET A 41 29.90 11.73 -12.88
CA MET A 41 31.24 12.33 -12.81
C MET A 41 31.21 13.83 -13.11
N ALA A 42 30.48 14.24 -14.15
CA ALA A 42 30.34 15.65 -14.52
C ALA A 42 29.54 16.46 -13.48
N ALA A 43 28.45 15.89 -12.97
CA ALA A 43 27.59 16.54 -11.99
C ALA A 43 28.27 16.75 -10.64
N LEU A 44 29.05 15.77 -10.18
CA LEU A 44 29.75 15.81 -8.90
C LEU A 44 31.18 16.35 -9.01
N GLN A 45 31.69 16.56 -10.23
CA GLN A 45 33.08 16.95 -10.52
C GLN A 45 34.11 15.98 -9.90
N ILE A 46 33.81 14.68 -9.94
CA ILE A 46 34.66 13.64 -9.37
C ILE A 46 35.36 12.83 -10.46
N SER A 47 36.50 12.23 -10.10
CA SER A 47 37.19 11.29 -10.96
C SER A 47 36.44 9.96 -11.11
N HIS A 48 36.74 9.21 -12.16
CA HIS A 48 36.20 7.87 -12.35
C HIS A 48 36.54 6.93 -11.18
N GLY A 49 37.78 6.99 -10.66
CA GLY A 49 38.19 6.20 -9.51
C GLY A 49 37.38 6.52 -8.26
N SER A 50 37.13 7.82 -8.00
CA SER A 50 36.27 8.27 -6.90
C SER A 50 34.84 7.73 -7.04
N LEU A 51 34.28 7.74 -8.26
CA LEU A 51 32.96 7.18 -8.52
C LEU A 51 32.91 5.67 -8.25
N VAL A 52 33.93 4.92 -8.67
CA VAL A 52 34.02 3.48 -8.41
C VAL A 52 34.10 3.19 -6.92
N ASN A 53 34.91 3.95 -6.18
CA ASN A 53 35.03 3.82 -4.72
C ASN A 53 33.70 4.10 -4.03
N LEU A 54 33.01 5.20 -4.38
CA LEU A 54 31.69 5.53 -3.85
C LEU A 54 30.66 4.42 -4.10
N LYS A 55 30.67 3.80 -5.29
CA LYS A 55 29.78 2.67 -5.59
C LYS A 55 30.09 1.44 -4.73
N ASN A 56 31.36 1.18 -4.47
CA ASN A 56 31.77 0.07 -3.61
C ASN A 56 31.39 0.34 -2.14
N GLU A 57 31.60 1.56 -1.65
CA GLU A 57 31.19 1.99 -0.31
C GLU A 57 29.68 1.89 -0.14
N LEU A 58 28.90 2.37 -1.11
CA LEU A 58 27.43 2.28 -1.08
C LEU A 58 26.97 0.82 -1.04
N LYS A 59 27.58 -0.05 -1.86
CA LYS A 59 27.28 -1.48 -1.84
C LYS A 59 27.59 -2.12 -0.48
N GLN A 60 28.71 -1.76 0.16
CA GLN A 60 29.05 -2.26 1.49
C GLN A 60 28.03 -1.81 2.54
N LEU A 61 27.60 -0.54 2.50
CA LEU A 61 26.58 -0.02 3.42
C LEU A 61 25.23 -0.75 3.24
N GLU A 62 24.82 -1.04 2.00
CA GLU A 62 23.60 -1.82 1.73
C GLU A 62 23.71 -3.25 2.30
N GLU A 63 24.87 -3.90 2.16
CA GLU A 63 25.12 -5.23 2.72
C GLU A 63 25.13 -5.22 4.26
N GLU A 64 25.67 -4.17 4.88
CA GLU A 64 25.64 -3.99 6.34
C GLU A 64 24.22 -3.75 6.86
N GLU A 65 23.45 -2.88 6.20
CA GLU A 65 22.06 -2.61 6.55
C GLU A 65 21.21 -3.89 6.47
N GLN A 66 21.41 -4.70 5.42
CA GLN A 66 20.73 -5.99 5.27
C GLN A 66 21.07 -6.96 6.41
N LYS A 67 22.35 -7.03 6.82
CA LYS A 67 22.77 -7.86 7.95
C LYS A 67 22.15 -7.41 9.26
N ILE A 68 22.08 -6.09 9.49
CA ILE A 68 21.44 -5.52 10.68
C ILE A 68 19.95 -5.89 10.70
N LEU A 69 19.26 -5.74 9.57
CA LEU A 69 17.84 -6.07 9.45
C LEU A 69 17.59 -7.57 9.66
N GLU A 70 18.43 -8.44 9.06
CA GLU A 70 18.35 -9.88 9.25
C GLU A 70 18.59 -10.27 10.71
N GLN A 71 19.58 -9.66 11.36
CA GLN A 71 19.86 -9.88 12.77
C GLN A 71 18.68 -9.45 13.66
N GLN A 72 18.11 -8.26 13.42
CA GLN A 72 16.93 -7.78 14.14
C GLN A 72 15.74 -8.72 13.98
N LEU A 73 15.52 -9.24 12.77
CA LEU A 73 14.45 -10.21 12.50
C LEU A 73 14.69 -11.52 13.27
N LEU A 74 15.92 -12.01 13.30
CA LEU A 74 16.29 -13.22 14.01
C LEU A 74 16.13 -13.07 15.52
N GLU A 75 16.54 -11.93 16.08
CA GLU A 75 16.31 -11.59 17.49
C GLU A 75 14.82 -11.54 17.82
N GLN A 76 14.01 -10.92 16.95
CA GLN A 76 12.55 -10.87 17.11
C GLN A 76 11.93 -12.28 17.10
N GLN A 77 12.39 -13.17 16.21
CA GLN A 77 11.93 -14.56 16.18
C GLN A 77 12.34 -15.33 17.45
N GLN A 78 13.56 -15.11 17.95
CA GLN A 78 14.02 -15.73 19.19
C GLN A 78 13.19 -15.28 20.40
N GLN A 79 12.82 -14.00 20.46
CA GLN A 79 11.94 -13.47 21.51
C GLN A 79 10.52 -14.06 21.46
N GLN A 80 10.00 -14.38 20.28
CA GLN A 80 8.69 -15.02 20.12
C GLN A 80 8.72 -16.54 20.40
N ARG A 81 9.89 -17.18 20.28
CA ARG A 81 10.07 -18.62 20.49
C ARG A 81 9.52 -19.14 21.83
N PRO A 82 9.80 -18.55 23.02
CA PRO A 82 9.26 -19.05 24.28
C PRO A 82 7.73 -18.95 24.34
N TYR A 83 7.14 -17.89 23.79
CA TYR A 83 5.69 -17.74 23.73
C TYR A 83 5.06 -18.84 22.85
N ILE A 84 5.62 -19.08 21.67
CA ILE A 84 5.16 -20.13 20.75
C ILE A 84 5.28 -21.51 21.41
N LEU A 85 6.38 -21.79 22.11
CA LEU A 85 6.58 -23.04 22.84
C LEU A 85 5.57 -23.21 23.98
N ALA A 86 5.35 -22.17 24.79
CA ALA A 86 4.37 -22.20 25.88
C ALA A 86 2.95 -22.48 25.37
N GLN A 87 2.56 -21.86 24.24
CA GLN A 87 1.27 -22.13 23.58
C GLN A 87 1.18 -23.59 23.10
N LYS A 88 2.25 -24.14 22.51
CA LYS A 88 2.29 -25.56 22.10
C LYS A 88 2.10 -26.50 23.29
N TYR A 89 2.81 -26.27 24.40
CA TYR A 89 2.66 -27.07 25.62
C TYR A 89 1.24 -26.97 26.23
N LYS A 90 0.65 -25.77 26.24
CA LYS A 90 -0.73 -25.56 26.71
C LYS A 90 -1.73 -26.38 25.88
N ASN A 91 -1.58 -26.34 24.56
CA ASN A 91 -2.44 -27.09 23.64
C ASN A 91 -2.26 -28.60 23.78
N GLU A 92 -1.03 -29.08 23.94
CA GLU A 92 -0.74 -30.51 24.15
C GLU A 92 -1.34 -31.02 25.48
N ARG A 93 -1.27 -30.22 26.55
CA ARG A 93 -1.90 -30.54 27.84
C ARG A 93 -3.42 -30.65 27.72
N LEU A 94 -4.05 -29.79 26.91
CA LEU A 94 -5.49 -29.86 26.63
C LEU A 94 -5.84 -31.13 25.83
N ARG A 95 -5.06 -31.48 24.81
CA ARG A 95 -5.25 -32.72 24.03
C ARG A 95 -5.18 -33.98 24.89
N ARG A 96 -4.22 -34.03 25.83
CA ARG A 96 -4.11 -35.16 26.78
C ARG A 96 -5.30 -35.24 27.74
N ARG A 97 -5.87 -34.11 28.15
CA ARG A 97 -7.08 -34.09 29.00
C ARG A 97 -8.34 -34.52 28.25
N SER A 98 -8.47 -34.21 26.95
CA SER A 98 -9.58 -34.69 26.14
C SER A 98 -9.52 -36.19 25.84
N LEU A 99 -8.34 -36.81 25.98
CA LEU A 99 -8.17 -38.27 25.93
C LEU A 99 -8.39 -38.90 27.32
N SER A 100 -9.38 -38.39 28.06
CA SER A 100 -9.91 -39.10 29.22
C SER A 100 -10.37 -40.49 28.75
N PRO A 101 -10.00 -41.57 29.44
CA PRO A 101 -10.53 -42.90 29.17
C PRO A 101 -12.00 -42.91 29.60
N TYR A 102 -12.87 -42.35 28.77
CA TYR A 102 -14.27 -42.67 28.84
C TYR A 102 -14.37 -44.16 28.52
N THR A 103 -14.70 -44.90 29.57
CA THR A 103 -15.34 -46.20 29.52
C THR A 103 -16.29 -46.22 28.33
N ILE A 104 -15.93 -47.02 27.32
CA ILE A 104 -16.84 -47.42 26.26
C ILE A 104 -17.94 -48.21 26.97
N THR A 105 -19.00 -47.52 27.39
CA THR A 105 -20.28 -48.17 27.66
C THR A 105 -20.87 -48.42 26.29
N THR A 106 -20.57 -49.60 25.73
CA THR A 106 -21.30 -50.19 24.61
C THR A 106 -22.77 -50.29 25.00
N THR A 107 -23.54 -49.27 24.70
CA THR A 107 -24.97 -49.43 24.46
C THR A 107 -25.14 -49.52 22.95
N ASP A 108 -25.24 -50.76 22.50
CA ASP A 108 -25.72 -51.15 21.20
C ASP A 108 -27.12 -50.53 21.00
N ARG A 109 -27.20 -49.58 20.06
CA ARG A 109 -28.48 -49.14 19.52
C ARG A 109 -28.30 -48.78 18.04
N SER A 110 -28.34 -49.83 17.26
CA SER A 110 -28.89 -49.86 15.91
C SER A 110 -29.98 -48.79 15.68
N ARG A 111 -29.70 -47.79 14.84
CA ARG A 111 -30.68 -47.34 13.83
C ARG A 111 -30.03 -46.53 12.72
N THR A 112 -30.19 -47.08 11.52
CA THR A 112 -29.95 -46.52 10.21
C THR A 112 -30.85 -45.31 9.93
N THR A 113 -30.28 -44.20 9.46
CA THR A 113 -30.88 -43.41 8.37
C THR A 113 -29.78 -42.65 7.65
N ASN A 114 -29.64 -42.94 6.36
CA ASN A 114 -28.86 -42.18 5.39
C ASN A 114 -29.35 -40.73 5.33
N THR A 115 -28.45 -39.79 5.60
CA THR A 115 -28.67 -38.36 5.31
C THR A 115 -27.61 -37.92 4.30
N PRO A 116 -27.99 -37.44 3.10
CA PRO A 116 -27.02 -37.03 2.09
C PRO A 116 -26.30 -35.73 2.48
N HIS A 117 -24.97 -35.78 2.43
CA HIS A 117 -24.07 -34.64 2.56
C HIS A 117 -24.28 -33.63 1.41
N PRO A 118 -24.49 -32.33 1.69
CA PRO A 118 -24.29 -31.29 0.69
C PRO A 118 -22.78 -31.04 0.50
N ALA A 119 -22.43 -30.84 -0.78
CA ALA A 119 -21.08 -30.71 -1.30
C ALA A 119 -20.21 -29.69 -0.55
N ALA A 120 -18.96 -30.08 -0.34
CA ALA A 120 -17.88 -29.25 0.16
C ALA A 120 -17.67 -28.02 -0.76
N LYS A 121 -17.97 -26.83 -0.23
CA LYS A 121 -17.54 -25.57 -0.85
C LYS A 121 -16.05 -25.40 -0.61
N SER A 122 -15.32 -25.30 -1.71
CA SER A 122 -13.88 -25.03 -1.78
C SER A 122 -13.47 -23.81 -0.96
N PRO A 123 -12.25 -23.80 -0.38
CA PRO A 123 -11.76 -22.65 0.38
C PRO A 123 -11.54 -21.45 -0.55
N ALA A 124 -12.23 -20.35 -0.24
CA ALA A 124 -12.02 -19.06 -0.89
C ALA A 124 -10.55 -18.63 -0.70
N LYS A 125 -9.87 -18.37 -1.82
CA LYS A 125 -8.56 -17.73 -1.86
C LYS A 125 -8.67 -16.34 -1.22
N ARG A 126 -8.19 -16.19 0.01
CA ARG A 126 -7.99 -14.88 0.66
C ARG A 126 -6.77 -14.20 0.03
N GLY A 127 -6.97 -13.56 -1.11
CA GLY A 127 -6.08 -12.51 -1.60
C GLY A 127 -6.51 -11.18 -1.00
N GLY A 128 -6.19 -10.96 0.27
CA GLY A 128 -6.33 -9.65 0.90
C GLY A 128 -5.07 -8.81 0.63
N PRO A 129 -5.19 -7.49 0.41
CA PRO A 129 -4.03 -6.61 0.31
C PRO A 129 -3.24 -6.65 1.63
N THR A 130 -1.95 -6.90 1.54
CA THR A 130 -0.99 -6.75 2.65
C THR A 130 -0.79 -5.26 2.92
N SER A 131 -1.71 -4.65 3.67
CA SER A 131 -1.45 -3.36 4.32
C SER A 131 -0.70 -3.63 5.63
N PHE A 132 0.58 -3.29 5.68
CA PHE A 132 1.34 -3.29 6.93
C PHE A 132 1.02 -1.99 7.68
N LYS A 133 0.15 -2.06 8.69
CA LYS A 133 -0.01 -0.96 9.66
C LYS A 133 1.05 -1.10 10.74
N VAL A 134 2.12 -0.32 10.64
CA VAL A 134 3.09 -0.12 11.74
C VAL A 134 2.50 0.92 12.68
N SER A 135 1.91 0.48 13.79
CA SER A 135 1.39 1.37 14.82
C SER A 135 2.51 1.68 15.83
N LEU A 136 3.15 2.83 15.65
CA LEU A 136 4.02 3.43 16.66
C LEU A 136 3.14 4.22 17.62
N ARG A 137 2.93 3.70 18.83
CA ARG A 137 2.26 4.41 19.92
C ARG A 137 3.03 5.72 20.16
N ASN A 138 2.41 6.88 19.90
CA ASN A 138 2.95 8.25 20.09
C ASN A 138 3.90 8.85 19.03
N ALA A 139 3.99 8.35 17.79
CA ALA A 139 4.69 9.07 16.73
C ALA A 139 3.68 9.68 15.74
N ARG A 140 3.84 10.98 15.41
CA ARG A 140 3.13 11.64 14.29
C ARG A 140 3.18 10.72 13.07
N SER A 141 2.03 10.38 12.49
CA SER A 141 1.96 9.47 11.34
C SER A 141 2.68 10.08 10.15
N ILE A 142 3.79 9.46 9.72
CA ILE A 142 4.50 9.83 8.51
C ILE A 142 3.92 9.00 7.37
N THR A 143 3.18 9.64 6.46
CA THR A 143 2.72 9.02 5.21
C THR A 143 3.79 9.20 4.15
N ILE A 144 4.47 8.11 3.78
CA ILE A 144 5.46 8.11 2.70
C ILE A 144 4.73 7.86 1.38
N ILE A 145 4.68 8.88 0.52
CA ILE A 145 4.14 8.77 -0.84
C ILE A 145 5.28 8.40 -1.78
N ILE A 146 5.29 7.15 -2.27
CA ILE A 146 6.29 6.66 -3.23
C ILE A 146 5.83 7.03 -4.63
N ASP A 147 6.47 8.01 -5.27
CA ASP A 147 6.13 8.40 -6.64
C ASP A 147 6.54 7.31 -7.65
N ASN A 148 5.77 7.19 -8.73
CA ASN A 148 5.94 6.24 -9.84
C ASN A 148 5.68 4.75 -9.53
N ALA A 149 4.93 4.42 -8.48
CA ALA A 149 4.42 3.06 -8.33
C ALA A 149 3.43 2.75 -9.47
N SER A 150 3.51 1.56 -10.08
CA SER A 150 2.72 1.21 -11.27
C SER A 150 1.20 1.31 -11.06
N TRP A 151 0.74 1.19 -9.83
CA TRP A 151 -0.66 1.33 -9.45
C TRP A 151 -1.15 2.79 -9.41
N HIS A 152 -0.27 3.80 -9.32
CA HIS A 152 -0.65 5.22 -9.40
C HIS A 152 -1.25 5.58 -10.76
N ARG A 153 -0.89 4.83 -11.81
CA ARG A 153 -1.37 5.06 -13.17
C ARG A 153 -2.57 4.18 -13.53
N GLU A 154 -3.08 3.39 -12.57
CA GLU A 154 -4.21 2.52 -12.83
C GLU A 154 -5.50 3.34 -12.84
N LEU A 155 -6.11 3.41 -14.02
CA LEU A 155 -7.44 3.99 -14.21
C LEU A 155 -8.49 3.12 -13.51
N THR A 156 -9.54 3.75 -13.02
CA THR A 156 -10.74 3.03 -12.57
C THR A 156 -11.36 2.25 -13.72
N ASP A 157 -12.01 1.13 -13.42
CA ASP A 157 -12.61 0.27 -14.47
C ASP A 157 -13.65 1.02 -15.31
N ASP A 158 -14.31 2.02 -14.72
CA ASP A 158 -15.29 2.88 -15.38
C ASP A 158 -14.64 3.84 -16.39
N THR A 159 -13.48 4.42 -16.04
CA THR A 159 -12.79 5.40 -16.92
C THR A 159 -11.79 4.77 -17.88
N LYS A 160 -11.62 3.46 -17.81
CA LYS A 160 -10.68 2.73 -18.67
C LYS A 160 -11.25 2.64 -20.09
N PRO A 161 -10.55 3.17 -21.11
CA PRO A 161 -11.04 3.11 -22.47
C PRO A 161 -11.08 1.66 -22.97
N PRO A 162 -12.09 1.29 -23.77
CA PRO A 162 -12.14 -0.03 -24.38
C PRO A 162 -10.91 -0.27 -25.25
N GLN A 163 -10.30 -1.44 -25.10
CA GLN A 163 -9.09 -1.80 -25.86
C GLN A 163 -9.46 -2.44 -27.20
N ARG A 164 -8.57 -2.29 -28.20
CA ARG A 164 -8.72 -2.92 -29.52
C ARG A 164 -8.89 -4.45 -29.46
N SER A 165 -8.35 -5.08 -28.42
CA SER A 165 -8.45 -6.52 -28.15
C SER A 165 -9.83 -6.96 -27.59
N TRP A 166 -10.68 -6.06 -27.09
CA TRP A 166 -11.97 -6.42 -26.53
C TRP A 166 -12.92 -6.97 -27.59
N ARG A 167 -13.84 -7.88 -27.18
CA ARG A 167 -14.90 -8.39 -28.06
C ARG A 167 -15.96 -7.31 -28.29
N LYS A 168 -16.63 -7.32 -29.45
CA LYS A 168 -17.69 -6.34 -29.82
C LYS A 168 -18.71 -6.15 -28.70
N GLN A 169 -19.23 -7.25 -28.16
CA GLN A 169 -20.21 -7.25 -27.07
C GLN A 169 -19.72 -6.55 -25.79
N ARG A 170 -18.43 -6.67 -25.46
CA ARG A 170 -17.87 -6.01 -24.28
C ARG A 170 -17.79 -4.49 -24.45
N ILE A 171 -17.52 -4.02 -25.66
CA ILE A 171 -17.52 -2.59 -26.00
C ILE A 171 -18.96 -2.05 -25.97
N ALA A 172 -19.91 -2.81 -26.52
CA ALA A 172 -21.34 -2.49 -26.48
C ALA A 172 -21.86 -2.34 -25.04
N ASN A 173 -21.52 -3.29 -24.15
CA ASN A 173 -21.85 -3.19 -22.72
C ASN A 173 -21.21 -1.98 -22.05
N TRP A 174 -19.97 -1.63 -22.42
CA TRP A 174 -19.30 -0.45 -21.89
C TRP A 174 -20.03 0.84 -22.30
N LEU A 175 -20.43 0.97 -23.57
CA LEU A 175 -21.22 2.11 -24.07
C LEU A 175 -22.59 2.19 -23.38
N GLN A 176 -23.25 1.05 -23.19
CA GLN A 176 -24.53 0.97 -22.50
C GLN A 176 -24.42 1.42 -21.03
N ASN A 177 -23.38 0.99 -20.32
CA ASN A 177 -23.11 1.43 -18.94
C ASN A 177 -22.86 2.96 -18.85
N HIS A 178 -22.35 3.56 -19.93
CA HIS A 178 -22.12 5.00 -20.03
C HIS A 178 -23.31 5.77 -20.64
N ASN A 179 -24.45 5.10 -20.87
CA ASN A 179 -25.65 5.67 -21.51
C ASN A 179 -25.37 6.29 -22.89
N ILE A 180 -24.41 5.73 -23.65
CA ILE A 180 -24.11 6.16 -25.01
C ILE A 180 -24.93 5.32 -25.97
N LEU A 181 -25.79 5.98 -26.76
CA LEU A 181 -26.62 5.33 -27.78
C LEU A 181 -25.76 4.90 -28.97
N TYR A 182 -26.00 3.68 -29.48
CA TYR A 182 -25.37 3.15 -30.68
C TYR A 182 -26.39 2.32 -31.48
N ALA A 183 -26.17 2.16 -32.78
CA ALA A 183 -27.01 1.32 -33.65
C ALA A 183 -26.63 -0.16 -33.55
N ASP A 184 -27.57 -1.08 -33.72
CA ASP A 184 -27.33 -2.53 -33.55
C ASP A 184 -26.39 -3.12 -34.62
N ASP A 185 -26.39 -2.54 -35.82
CA ASP A 185 -25.63 -2.98 -37.00
C ASP A 185 -24.22 -2.39 -37.11
N ILE A 186 -23.86 -1.48 -36.21
CA ILE A 186 -22.58 -0.76 -36.23
C ILE A 186 -21.36 -1.69 -36.14
N SER A 187 -20.28 -1.36 -36.83
CA SER A 187 -19.06 -2.17 -36.84
C SER A 187 -18.28 -2.05 -35.52
N LYS A 188 -17.40 -3.02 -35.24
CA LYS A 188 -16.52 -2.95 -34.04
C LYS A 188 -15.63 -1.70 -34.05
N ALA A 189 -15.18 -1.27 -35.23
CA ALA A 189 -14.30 -0.11 -35.35
C ALA A 189 -15.04 1.18 -34.98
N GLU A 190 -16.26 1.35 -35.47
CA GLU A 190 -17.12 2.50 -35.15
C GLU A 190 -17.54 2.53 -33.68
N LEU A 191 -17.86 1.37 -33.06
CA LEU A 191 -18.09 1.32 -31.60
C LEU A 191 -16.89 1.82 -30.81
N LEU A 192 -15.69 1.46 -31.27
CA LEU A 192 -14.44 1.85 -30.62
C LEU A 192 -14.19 3.35 -30.79
N GLN A 193 -14.50 3.89 -31.97
CA GLN A 193 -14.43 5.32 -32.24
C GLN A 193 -15.43 6.11 -31.40
N LEU A 194 -16.70 5.71 -31.35
CA LEU A 194 -17.72 6.32 -30.50
C LEU A 194 -17.32 6.29 -29.02
N ALA A 195 -16.74 5.17 -28.57
CA ALA A 195 -16.23 5.09 -27.21
C ALA A 195 -15.10 6.10 -26.99
N TYR A 196 -14.17 6.26 -27.95
CA TYR A 196 -13.07 7.21 -27.85
C TYR A 196 -13.50 8.68 -27.86
N GLU A 197 -14.53 9.01 -28.64
CA GLU A 197 -15.11 10.35 -28.72
C GLU A 197 -15.83 10.75 -27.43
N ASN A 198 -16.35 9.78 -26.67
CA ASN A 198 -17.11 9.98 -25.43
C ASN A 198 -16.35 9.53 -24.17
N LEU A 199 -15.01 9.64 -24.15
CA LEU A 199 -14.24 9.28 -22.96
C LEU A 199 -14.62 10.19 -21.77
N PRO A 200 -15.00 9.63 -20.61
CA PRO A 200 -15.07 10.41 -19.39
C PRO A 200 -13.66 10.91 -19.01
N LYS A 201 -13.61 11.98 -18.19
CA LYS A 201 -12.35 12.45 -17.63
C LYS A 201 -11.67 11.31 -16.89
N ARG A 202 -10.36 11.14 -17.12
CA ARG A 202 -9.56 10.08 -16.48
C ARG A 202 -9.62 10.26 -14.96
N LYS A 203 -10.03 9.20 -14.27
CA LYS A 203 -9.97 9.12 -12.80
C LYS A 203 -8.99 8.01 -12.45
N TYR A 204 -8.02 8.32 -11.60
CA TYR A 204 -7.04 7.34 -11.15
C TYR A 204 -7.53 6.72 -9.84
N LYS A 205 -7.20 5.44 -9.61
CA LYS A 205 -7.50 4.79 -8.32
C LYS A 205 -6.84 5.54 -7.15
N ALA A 206 -5.67 6.13 -7.37
CA ALA A 206 -4.96 6.93 -6.37
C ALA A 206 -5.80 8.12 -5.91
N ASP A 207 -6.48 8.83 -6.82
CA ASP A 207 -7.33 9.97 -6.48
C ASP A 207 -8.49 9.54 -5.58
N MET A 208 -9.10 8.38 -5.85
CA MET A 208 -10.16 7.83 -4.99
C MET A 208 -9.67 7.47 -3.58
N PHE A 209 -8.43 6.98 -3.46
CA PHE A 209 -7.84 6.70 -2.15
C PHE A 209 -7.50 7.97 -1.40
N ALA A 210 -7.00 9.00 -2.08
CA ALA A 210 -6.72 10.29 -1.48
C ALA A 210 -8.01 10.95 -0.96
N GLU A 211 -9.07 10.99 -1.78
CA GLU A 211 -10.37 11.54 -1.41
C GLU A 211 -10.99 10.80 -0.22
N LYS A 212 -10.87 9.47 -0.19
CA LYS A 212 -11.33 8.67 0.95
C LYS A 212 -10.55 8.98 2.25
N ILE A 213 -9.25 9.20 2.15
CA ILE A 213 -8.42 9.55 3.32
C ILE A 213 -8.75 10.96 3.80
N GLU A 214 -8.99 11.91 2.90
CA GLU A 214 -9.42 13.26 3.26
C GLU A 214 -10.80 13.26 3.95
N GLU A 215 -11.73 12.41 3.49
CA GLU A 215 -13.03 12.22 4.15
C GLU A 215 -12.85 11.65 5.57
N GLU A 216 -12.06 10.59 5.74
CA GLU A 216 -11.75 10.00 7.06
C GLU A 216 -11.07 10.99 8.02
N LEU A 217 -10.25 11.92 7.52
CA LEU A 217 -9.58 12.93 8.35
C LEU A 217 -10.52 14.07 8.79
N ASN A 218 -11.55 14.39 8.00
CA ASN A 218 -12.49 15.47 8.33
C ASN A 218 -13.55 15.03 9.36
N ASP A 219 -13.79 13.73 9.51
CA ASP A 219 -14.76 13.20 10.47
C ASP A 219 -14.26 13.25 11.93
N ASP A 220 -12.94 13.20 12.15
CA ASP A 220 -12.34 13.18 13.50
C ASP A 220 -12.37 14.55 14.22
N ASP A 221 -12.46 15.67 13.51
CA ASP A 221 -12.43 17.02 14.10
C ASP A 221 -13.81 17.50 14.61
N ASN A 222 -14.90 16.74 14.40
CA ASN A 222 -16.27 17.16 14.77
C ASN A 222 -16.83 16.52 16.05
N GLU A 223 -16.15 15.57 16.69
CA GLU A 223 -16.68 14.91 17.90
C GLU A 223 -16.36 15.63 19.22
N ASP A 224 -15.35 16.52 19.25
CA ASP A 224 -14.87 17.12 20.51
C ASP A 224 -15.59 18.42 20.94
N GLU A 225 -16.41 19.06 20.09
CA GLU A 225 -17.12 20.29 20.48
C GLU A 225 -18.47 20.05 21.19
N ARG A 226 -18.94 18.81 21.35
CA ARG A 226 -20.32 18.55 21.85
C ARG A 226 -20.45 18.22 23.35
N SER A 227 -19.37 18.28 24.14
CA SER A 227 -19.40 17.74 25.53
C SER A 227 -19.20 18.75 26.68
N VAL A 228 -19.09 20.06 26.46
CA VAL A 228 -18.62 20.98 27.54
C VAL A 228 -19.70 21.87 28.18
N TYR A 229 -20.94 21.91 27.68
CA TYR A 229 -22.02 22.70 28.32
C TYR A 229 -23.14 21.85 28.89
N SER A 230 -22.84 21.16 29.99
CA SER A 230 -23.86 20.80 30.98
C SER A 230 -23.28 21.01 32.37
N ALA A 231 -22.76 22.23 32.60
CA ALA A 231 -22.50 22.72 33.94
C ALA A 231 -23.85 22.96 34.60
N ASP A 232 -24.27 21.93 35.32
CA ASP A 232 -25.23 21.90 36.41
C ASP A 232 -25.07 23.15 37.28
N THR A 233 -25.85 24.19 36.98
CA THR A 233 -26.06 25.31 37.91
C THR A 233 -26.98 24.79 39.00
N GLY A 234 -26.37 24.09 39.97
CA GLY A 234 -26.97 23.77 41.25
C GLY A 234 -27.40 25.08 41.92
N ASP A 235 -28.71 25.25 41.94
CA ASP A 235 -29.47 26.27 42.64
C ASP A 235 -29.42 25.97 44.14
N ASP A 236 -28.34 26.38 44.81
CA ASP A 236 -28.26 26.38 46.27
C ASP A 236 -28.99 27.63 46.81
N ASN A 237 -30.33 27.58 46.74
CA ASN A 237 -31.20 28.29 47.67
C ASN A 237 -31.37 27.38 48.89
N ASP A 238 -30.69 27.69 49.99
CA ASP A 238 -31.16 27.27 51.31
C ASP A 238 -31.06 28.46 52.27
N ASP A 239 -32.26 28.83 52.73
CA ASP A 239 -32.62 29.83 53.71
C ASP A 239 -32.18 29.48 55.15
N GLU A 240 -32.31 30.50 56.02
CA GLU A 240 -32.32 30.54 57.50
C GLU A 240 -31.02 30.87 58.28
#